data_AF-A0A4R4Y2H1-F1
#
_entry.id   AF-A0A4R4Y2H1-F1
#
_cell.length_a   1.000
_cell.length_b   1.000
_cell.length_c   1.000
_cell.angle_alpha   90.00
_cell.angle_beta   90.00
_cell.angle_gamma   90.00
#
_symmetry.space_group_name_H-M   'P 1'
#
loop_
_entity.id
_entity.type
_entity.pdbx_description
1 polymer ?
#
loop_
_entity_poly.entity_id
_entity_poly.type
_entity_poly.pdbx_seq_one_letter_code
_entity_poly.pdbx_strand_id
1 'polypeptide(L)'
;MTTIPQGSALDELRAAYHEQLTQLAAERDAARRQARRAQAQADVARADLASLKSRVHELLNAAARHLPDLPAVEAPAAQRALPAASGSAGSDESGSAESGERPARAA
;
A
#
# COMPACT_ATOMS: atom_id res chain seq x y z
N MET A 1 -38.78 17.10 42.46
CA MET A 1 -37.31 17.04 42.41
C MET A 1 -36.92 15.85 41.55
N THR A 2 -36.49 16.09 40.32
CA THR A 2 -36.16 15.02 39.36
C THR A 2 -34.65 14.84 39.40
N THR A 3 -34.17 13.91 40.20
CA THR A 3 -32.75 13.51 40.23
C THR A 3 -32.48 12.60 39.03
N ILE A 4 -32.04 13.19 37.92
CA ILE A 4 -31.57 12.42 36.77
C ILE A 4 -30.24 11.76 37.18
N PRO A 5 -30.10 10.42 37.09
CA PRO A 5 -28.85 9.74 37.40
C PRO A 5 -27.78 10.11 36.36
N GLN A 6 -27.00 11.15 36.68
CA GLN A 6 -25.98 11.72 35.77
C GLN A 6 -24.92 10.69 35.36
N GLY A 7 -24.69 9.66 36.18
CA GLY A 7 -23.77 8.56 35.86
C GLY A 7 -24.24 7.71 34.67
N SER A 8 -25.53 7.35 34.60
CA SER A 8 -26.03 6.48 33.53
C SER A 8 -26.04 7.19 32.17
N ALA A 9 -26.35 8.48 32.13
CA ALA A 9 -26.35 9.26 30.89
C ALA A 9 -24.95 9.40 30.26
N LEU A 10 -23.90 9.53 31.08
CA LEU A 10 -22.51 9.59 30.58
C LEU A 10 -22.04 8.23 30.08
N ASP A 11 -22.44 7.15 30.74
CA ASP A 11 -22.09 5.79 30.30
C ASP A 11 -22.81 5.42 29.00
N GLU A 12 -24.06 5.83 28.82
CA GLU A 12 -24.79 5.71 27.55
C GLU A 12 -24.10 6.47 26.41
N LEU A 13 -23.64 7.71 26.65
CA LEU A 13 -22.90 8.48 25.66
C LEU A 13 -21.56 7.83 25.30
N ARG A 14 -20.83 7.33 26.31
CA ARG A 14 -19.58 6.59 26.09
C ARG A 14 -19.83 5.31 25.28
N ALA A 15 -20.87 4.57 25.61
CA ALA A 15 -21.23 3.35 24.89
C ALA A 15 -21.57 3.67 23.42
N ALA A 16 -22.39 4.69 23.16
CA ALA A 16 -22.73 5.12 21.80
C ALA A 16 -21.50 5.55 21.00
N TYR A 17 -20.56 6.27 21.62
CA TYR A 17 -19.32 6.67 20.96
C TYR A 17 -18.40 5.48 20.68
N HIS A 18 -18.28 4.55 21.63
CA HIS A 18 -17.54 3.30 21.41
C HIS A 18 -18.14 2.50 20.25
N GLU A 19 -19.46 2.38 20.19
CA GLU A 19 -20.15 1.72 19.08
C GLU A 19 -19.81 2.39 17.74
N GLN A 20 -19.91 3.72 17.65
CA GLN A 20 -19.54 4.47 16.44
C GLN A 20 -18.07 4.24 16.04
N LEU A 21 -17.14 4.24 16.99
CA LEU A 21 -15.73 3.97 16.71
C LEU A 21 -15.51 2.54 16.22
N THR A 22 -16.21 1.56 16.79
CA THR A 22 -16.13 0.17 16.35
C THR A 22 -16.69 -0.02 14.94
N GLN A 23 -17.80 0.65 14.62
CA GLN A 23 -18.38 0.63 13.29
C GLN A 23 -17.41 1.24 12.26
N LEU A 24 -16.85 2.41 12.56
CA LEU A 24 -15.90 3.07 11.67
C LEU A 24 -14.64 2.22 11.44
N ALA A 25 -14.14 1.55 12.49
CA ALA A 25 -13.01 0.64 12.35
C ALA A 25 -13.34 -0.56 11.45
N ALA A 26 -14.54 -1.14 11.61
CA ALA A 26 -15.01 -2.26 10.79
C ALA A 26 -15.16 -1.86 9.31
N GLU A 27 -15.73 -0.68 9.04
CA GLU A 27 -15.87 -0.12 7.69
C GLU A 27 -14.51 0.13 7.04
N ARG A 28 -13.58 0.75 7.78
CA ARG A 28 -12.20 0.96 7.30
C ARG A 28 -11.54 -0.36 6.94
N ASP A 29 -11.67 -1.37 7.78
CA ASP A 29 -11.03 -2.66 7.55
C ASP A 29 -11.68 -3.41 6.37
N ALA A 30 -13.00 -3.27 6.17
CA ALA A 30 -13.68 -3.74 4.96
C ALA A 30 -13.16 -3.04 3.70
N ALA A 31 -13.04 -1.71 3.71
CA ALA A 31 -12.50 -0.94 2.61
C ALA A 31 -11.05 -1.33 2.28
N ARG A 32 -10.21 -1.54 3.31
CA ARG A 32 -8.83 -2.02 3.13
C ARG A 32 -8.78 -3.40 2.47
N ARG A 33 -9.64 -4.33 2.88
CA ARG A 33 -9.73 -5.65 2.23
C ARG A 33 -10.17 -5.53 0.78
N GLN A 34 -11.15 -4.67 0.49
CA GLN A 34 -11.60 -4.43 -0.87
C GLN A 34 -10.50 -3.83 -1.76
N ALA A 35 -9.76 -2.84 -1.25
CA ALA A 35 -8.63 -2.24 -1.95
C ALA A 35 -7.55 -3.27 -2.30
N ARG A 36 -7.18 -4.14 -1.34
CA ARG A 36 -6.21 -5.22 -1.60
C ARG A 36 -6.68 -6.20 -2.67
N ARG A 37 -7.97 -6.57 -2.67
CA ARG A 37 -8.56 -7.45 -3.69
C ARG A 37 -8.55 -6.79 -5.06
N ALA A 38 -8.93 -5.51 -5.15
CA ALA A 38 -8.92 -4.77 -6.40
C ALA A 38 -7.50 -4.62 -6.96
N GLN A 39 -6.50 -4.38 -6.10
CA GLN A 39 -5.10 -4.33 -6.52
C GLN A 39 -4.62 -5.67 -7.07
N ALA A 40 -4.90 -6.77 -6.37
CA ALA A 40 -4.54 -8.11 -6.85
C ALA A 40 -5.19 -8.42 -8.22
N GLN A 41 -6.45 -8.02 -8.42
CA GLN A 41 -7.13 -8.16 -9.72
C GLN A 41 -6.48 -7.31 -10.82
N ALA A 42 -6.07 -6.08 -10.50
CA ALA A 42 -5.38 -5.22 -11.44
C ALA A 42 -4.00 -5.78 -11.85
N ASP A 43 -3.28 -6.40 -10.91
CA ASP A 43 -1.98 -7.02 -11.20
C ASP A 43 -2.12 -8.26 -12.09
N VAL A 44 -3.15 -9.09 -11.85
CA VAL A 44 -3.51 -10.20 -12.77
C VAL A 44 -3.85 -9.67 -14.16
N ALA A 45 -4.72 -8.66 -14.26
CA ALA A 45 -5.10 -8.08 -15.55
C ALA A 45 -3.90 -7.48 -16.32
N ARG A 46 -2.93 -6.90 -15.61
CA ARG A 46 -1.67 -6.41 -16.20
C ARG A 46 -0.83 -7.56 -16.76
N ALA A 47 -0.73 -8.66 -16.01
CA ALA A 47 0.00 -9.85 -16.47
C ALA A 47 -0.68 -10.47 -17.71
N ASP A 48 -2.01 -10.58 -17.70
CA ASP A 48 -2.79 -11.09 -18.84
C ASP A 48 -2.61 -10.22 -20.08
N LEU A 49 -2.62 -8.90 -19.93
CA LEU A 49 -2.34 -7.97 -21.04
C LEU A 49 -0.91 -8.12 -21.57
N ALA A 50 0.09 -8.31 -20.70
CA ALA A 50 1.46 -8.55 -21.13
C ALA A 50 1.60 -9.86 -21.91
N SER A 51 0.96 -10.93 -21.42
CA SER A 51 0.90 -12.24 -22.08
C SER A 51 0.23 -12.15 -23.45
N LEU A 52 -0.93 -11.48 -23.54
CA LEU A 52 -1.65 -11.26 -24.78
C LEU A 52 -0.81 -10.46 -25.79
N LYS A 53 -0.14 -9.39 -25.34
CA LYS A 53 0.76 -8.61 -26.19
C LYS A 53 1.90 -9.47 -26.73
N SER A 54 2.54 -10.28 -25.88
CA SER A 54 3.59 -11.21 -26.32
C SER A 54 3.07 -12.17 -27.39
N ARG A 55 1.88 -12.76 -27.15
CA ARG A 55 1.28 -13.70 -28.09
C ARG A 55 0.91 -13.06 -29.42
N VAL A 56 0.40 -11.82 -29.40
CA VAL A 56 0.12 -11.07 -30.63
C VAL A 56 1.42 -10.79 -31.39
N HIS A 57 2.48 -10.38 -30.72
CA HIS A 57 3.79 -10.19 -31.37
C HIS A 57 4.32 -11.49 -31.98
N GLU A 58 4.22 -12.62 -31.28
CA GLU A 58 4.59 -13.95 -31.82
C GLU A 58 3.80 -14.29 -33.10
N LEU A 59 2.47 -14.07 -33.07
CA LEU A 59 1.61 -14.36 -34.21
C LEU A 59 1.90 -13.44 -35.40
N LEU A 60 2.12 -12.15 -35.16
CA LEU A 60 2.51 -11.21 -36.21
C LEU A 60 3.87 -11.56 -36.81
N ASN A 61 4.84 -11.93 -35.97
CA ASN A 61 6.15 -12.39 -36.43
C ASN A 61 6.05 -13.69 -37.25
N ALA A 62 5.20 -14.63 -36.84
CA ALA A 62 4.94 -15.85 -37.59
C ALA A 62 4.26 -15.54 -38.94
N ALA A 63 3.26 -14.64 -38.94
CA ALA A 63 2.57 -14.22 -40.16
C ALA A 63 3.51 -13.50 -41.14
N ALA A 64 4.40 -12.63 -40.66
CA ALA A 64 5.38 -11.91 -41.48
C ALA A 64 6.37 -12.86 -42.19
N ARG A 65 6.67 -14.03 -41.61
CA ARG A 65 7.47 -15.06 -42.30
C ARG A 65 6.75 -15.68 -43.50
N HIS A 66 5.42 -15.68 -43.48
CA HIS A 66 4.58 -16.29 -44.51
C HIS A 66 3.98 -15.26 -45.49
N LEU A 67 4.02 -13.96 -45.17
CA LEU A 67 3.48 -12.89 -46.01
C LEU A 67 4.51 -11.75 -46.16
N PRO A 68 5.22 -11.68 -47.30
CA PRO A 68 6.34 -10.77 -47.50
C PRO A 68 5.99 -9.27 -47.55
N ASP A 69 4.70 -8.91 -47.61
CA ASP A 69 4.22 -7.52 -47.63
C ASP A 69 3.77 -7.00 -46.24
N LEU A 70 4.00 -7.76 -45.16
CA LEU A 70 3.61 -7.29 -43.83
C LEU A 70 4.58 -6.20 -43.32
N PRO A 71 4.07 -5.05 -42.82
CA PRO A 71 4.93 -4.06 -42.19
C PRO A 71 5.65 -4.66 -40.98
N ALA A 72 6.93 -4.32 -40.82
CA ALA A 72 7.76 -4.82 -39.74
C ALA A 72 7.13 -4.50 -38.38
N VAL A 73 7.04 -5.52 -37.53
CA VAL A 73 6.49 -5.38 -36.18
C VAL A 73 7.45 -4.52 -35.35
N GLU A 74 7.05 -3.28 -35.03
CA GLU A 74 7.80 -2.48 -34.06
C GLU A 74 7.83 -3.20 -32.72
N ALA A 75 9.04 -3.38 -32.18
CA ALA A 75 9.23 -3.97 -30.87
C ALA A 75 8.50 -3.11 -29.82
N PRO A 76 7.88 -3.73 -28.79
CA PRO A 76 7.20 -2.97 -27.76
C PRO A 76 8.19 -1.98 -27.15
N ALA A 77 7.88 -0.68 -27.25
CA ALA A 77 8.71 0.38 -26.71
C ALA A 77 9.09 0.03 -25.28
N ALA A 78 10.39 -0.13 -25.01
CA ALA A 78 10.90 -0.42 -23.69
C ALA A 78 10.33 0.63 -22.74
N GLN A 79 9.49 0.18 -21.79
CA GLN A 79 8.85 1.05 -20.83
C GLN A 79 9.96 1.81 -20.10
N ARG A 80 10.06 3.11 -20.38
CA ARG A 80 11.04 3.98 -19.74
C ARG A 80 10.72 3.98 -18.26
N ALA A 81 11.53 3.26 -17.47
CA ALA A 81 11.37 3.18 -16.03
C ALA A 81 11.43 4.61 -15.47
N LEU A 82 10.31 5.08 -14.94
CA LEU A 82 10.28 6.30 -14.13
C LEU A 82 11.11 6.02 -12.87
N PRO A 83 11.99 6.95 -12.45
CA PRO A 83 12.82 6.73 -11.27
C PRO A 83 11.91 6.46 -10.06
N ALA A 84 12.15 5.33 -9.41
CA ALA A 84 11.55 5.02 -8.12
C ALA A 84 11.91 6.15 -7.15
N ALA A 85 10.91 6.78 -6.55
CA ALA A 85 11.12 7.74 -5.48
C ALA A 85 12.02 7.08 -4.43
N SER A 86 13.23 7.63 -4.30
CA SER A 86 14.27 7.23 -3.36
C SER A 86 13.66 7.08 -1.98
N GLY A 87 13.87 5.91 -1.35
CA GLY A 87 13.47 5.68 0.02
C GLY A 87 14.03 6.76 0.94
N SER A 88 13.13 7.44 1.66
CA SER A 88 13.50 8.10 2.90
C SER A 88 13.56 7.01 3.97
N ALA A 89 14.74 6.42 4.11
CA ALA A 89 15.12 5.63 5.27
C ALA A 89 16.27 6.39 5.96
N GLY A 90 15.98 6.84 7.19
CA GLY A 90 16.92 7.00 8.31
C GLY A 90 18.29 7.62 8.05
N SER A 91 18.46 8.84 8.57
CA SER A 91 19.71 9.31 9.18
C SER A 91 19.34 9.66 10.62
N ASP A 92 19.51 8.74 11.59
CA ASP A 92 20.71 8.60 12.42
C ASP A 92 21.31 9.94 12.83
N GLU A 93 20.84 10.47 13.96
CA GLU A 93 21.57 11.46 14.72
C GLU A 93 22.40 10.73 15.79
N SER A 94 23.69 10.73 15.50
CA SER A 94 24.85 10.19 16.18
C SER A 94 24.81 10.29 17.72
N GLY A 95 25.23 9.20 18.37
CA GLY A 95 25.58 9.19 19.78
C GLY A 95 26.74 10.15 20.10
N SER A 96 26.66 10.75 21.29
CA SER A 96 27.81 11.26 22.03
C SER A 96 27.88 10.48 23.34
N ALA A 97 28.85 9.58 23.43
CA ALA A 97 29.29 8.99 24.67
C ALA A 97 30.37 9.88 25.30
N GLU A 98 30.29 9.99 26.63
CA GLU A 98 31.42 10.06 27.56
C GLU A 98 32.04 11.43 27.90
N SER A 99 31.72 11.92 29.10
CA SER A 99 32.68 12.47 30.08
C SER A 99 31.96 12.83 31.39
N GLY A 100 32.38 12.22 32.51
CA GLY A 100 32.12 12.78 33.84
C GLY A 100 31.71 11.77 34.92
N GLU A 101 32.70 11.08 35.48
CA GLU A 101 32.63 10.40 36.78
C GLU A 101 31.88 11.20 37.85
N ARG A 102 31.05 10.51 38.65
CA ARG A 102 30.72 10.95 40.01
C ARG A 102 30.96 9.80 41.00
N PRO A 103 31.70 10.06 42.09
CA PRO A 103 32.28 9.02 42.93
C PRO A 103 31.30 8.44 43.96
N ALA A 104 31.69 7.27 44.47
CA ALA A 104 31.06 6.49 45.52
C ALA A 104 30.73 7.30 46.79
N ARG A 105 29.57 7.02 47.39
CA ARG A 105 29.20 7.48 48.73
C ARG A 105 29.25 6.28 49.68
N ALA A 106 30.30 6.23 50.50
CA ALA A 106 30.37 5.43 51.72
C ALA A 106 30.47 6.38 52.91
N ALA A 107 29.53 6.26 53.85
CA ALA A 107 29.62 6.51 55.29
C ALA A 107 28.25 6.22 55.90
#